data_AF-A0A1E3UMB5-F1
#
_entry.id   AF-A0A1E3UMB5-F1
#
_cell.length_a   1.000
_cell.length_b   1.000
_cell.length_c   1.000
_cell.angle_alpha   90.00
_cell.angle_beta   90.00
_cell.angle_gamma   90.00
#
_symmetry.space_group_name_H-M   'P 1'
#
loop_
_entity.id
_entity.type
_entity.pdbx_description
1 polymer ?
#
loop_
_entity_poly.entity_id
_entity_poly.type
_entity_poly.pdbx_seq_one_letter_code
_entity_poly.pdbx_strand_id
1 'polypeptide(L)'
;MRSRDSLLRFRSQEEIKMTNHKYRCPVCGAKSFEVTAHVTQDWKIDCNGTFLEALNECVEVTHYPDEMDIWSCSNCDFSAEGKSFLVNTHS
;
A
#
# COMPACT_ATOMS: atom_id res chain seq x y z
N MET A 1 0.47 -1.17 33.71
CA MET A 1 1.08 0.07 33.21
C MET A 1 2.34 -0.32 32.44
N ARG A 2 2.28 -0.37 31.11
CA ARG A 2 3.43 -0.74 30.27
C ARG A 2 4.20 0.52 29.85
N SER A 3 5.52 0.36 29.85
CA SER A 3 6.57 1.36 29.90
C SER A 3 6.61 2.34 28.72
N ARG A 4 7.19 3.51 28.98
CA ARG A 4 7.41 4.70 28.13
C ARG A 4 8.46 4.49 27.01
N ASP A 5 8.57 3.29 26.44
CA ASP A 5 9.63 2.91 25.48
C ASP A 5 9.10 2.35 24.14
N SER A 6 7.94 2.81 23.65
CA SER A 6 7.39 2.33 22.36
C SER A 6 7.50 3.34 21.20
N LEU A 7 8.19 4.47 21.39
CA LEU A 7 8.29 5.54 20.37
C LEU A 7 9.56 5.47 19.48
N LEU A 8 10.31 4.37 19.52
CA LEU A 8 11.57 4.24 18.78
C LEU A 8 11.65 3.08 17.78
N ARG A 9 10.52 2.71 17.12
CA ARG A 9 10.55 1.82 15.94
C ARG A 9 9.54 2.19 14.85
N PHE A 10 9.37 3.49 14.58
CA PHE A 10 8.58 3.99 13.45
C PHE A 10 9.40 4.83 12.45
N ARG A 11 10.71 4.57 12.34
CA ARG A 11 11.61 5.31 11.42
C ARG A 11 12.36 4.39 10.45
N SER A 12 11.62 3.68 9.61
CA SER A 12 12.18 3.12 8.37
C SER A 12 11.30 3.39 7.14
N GLN A 13 10.46 4.43 7.19
CA GLN A 13 9.81 5.00 6.00
C GLN A 13 10.79 5.87 5.15
N GLU A 14 12.08 5.91 5.49
CA GLU A 14 13.10 6.77 4.83
C GLU A 14 13.88 6.08 3.70
N GLU A 15 13.31 5.04 3.06
CA GLU A 15 13.73 4.62 1.71
C GLU A 15 12.55 4.62 0.72
N ILE A 16 11.65 5.60 0.85
CA ILE A 16 10.85 6.04 -0.30
C ILE A 16 11.87 6.46 -1.36
N LYS A 17 12.09 5.59 -2.35
CA LYS A 17 12.84 5.91 -3.56
C LYS A 17 12.29 7.21 -4.12
N MET A 18 13.01 8.32 -3.86
CA MET A 18 12.81 9.60 -4.52
C MET A 18 13.18 9.46 -6.00
N THR A 19 12.30 8.81 -6.73
CA THR A 19 12.23 8.91 -8.16
C THR A 19 11.04 9.83 -8.42
N ASN A 20 11.26 10.94 -9.14
CA ASN A 20 10.25 11.96 -9.42
C ASN A 20 9.24 11.46 -10.48
N HIS A 21 8.80 10.22 -10.34
CA HIS A 21 7.80 9.61 -11.20
C HIS A 21 6.44 10.23 -10.86
N LYS A 22 5.76 10.71 -11.91
CA LYS A 22 4.40 11.22 -11.81
C LYS A 22 3.49 10.25 -12.53
N TYR A 23 2.38 9.89 -11.89
CA TYR A 23 1.41 8.97 -12.47
C TYR A 23 0.09 9.68 -12.79
N ARG A 24 -0.54 9.30 -13.91
CA ARG A 24 -1.86 9.76 -14.34
C ARG A 24 -2.62 8.64 -15.03
N CYS A 25 -3.92 8.59 -14.80
CA CYS A 25 -4.81 7.72 -15.57
C CYS A 25 -4.72 8.06 -17.06
N PRO A 26 -4.39 7.11 -17.94
CA PRO A 26 -4.32 7.36 -19.38
C PRO A 26 -5.69 7.62 -20.02
N VAL A 27 -6.78 7.27 -19.33
CA VAL A 27 -8.16 7.44 -19.81
C VAL A 27 -8.74 8.79 -19.40
N CYS A 28 -8.68 9.15 -18.11
CA CYS A 28 -9.35 10.36 -17.58
C CYS A 28 -8.40 11.40 -16.98
N GLY A 29 -7.09 11.14 -16.91
CA GLY A 29 -6.10 12.08 -16.38
C GLY A 29 -6.08 12.22 -14.84
N ALA A 30 -6.90 11.46 -14.11
CA ALA A 30 -6.92 11.40 -12.65
C ALA A 30 -5.57 10.98 -12.05
N LYS A 31 -5.34 11.31 -10.78
CA LYS A 31 -4.07 11.11 -10.06
C LYS A 31 -4.21 10.25 -8.80
N SER A 32 -5.36 9.61 -8.64
CA SER A 32 -5.67 8.72 -7.52
C SER A 32 -5.93 7.32 -8.06
N PHE A 33 -5.35 6.34 -7.39
CA PHE A 33 -5.36 4.94 -7.79
C PHE A 33 -5.57 4.05 -6.58
N GLU A 34 -6.27 2.94 -6.78
CA GLU A 34 -6.43 1.86 -5.82
C GLU A 34 -5.48 0.72 -6.20
N VAL A 35 -4.81 0.16 -5.20
CA VAL A 35 -3.83 -0.92 -5.37
C VAL A 35 -3.84 -1.82 -4.13
N THR A 36 -3.65 -3.11 -4.34
CA THR A 36 -3.59 -4.10 -3.26
C THR A 36 -2.19 -4.16 -2.68
N ALA A 37 -2.06 -3.94 -1.38
CA ALA A 37 -0.84 -4.26 -0.63
C ALA A 37 -1.02 -5.58 0.13
N HIS A 38 0.08 -6.29 0.40
CA HIS A 38 0.05 -7.43 1.30
C HIS A 38 0.59 -7.04 2.67
N VAL A 39 -0.18 -7.36 3.70
CA VAL A 39 0.15 -7.04 5.10
C VAL A 39 -0.01 -8.28 5.98
N THR A 40 0.71 -8.28 7.10
CA THR A 40 0.49 -9.23 8.20
C THR A 40 -0.44 -8.60 9.25
N GLN A 41 -1.24 -9.43 9.90
CA GLN A 41 -2.25 -9.02 10.87
C GLN A 41 -2.27 -10.01 12.02
N ASP A 42 -2.47 -9.52 13.25
CA ASP A 42 -2.66 -10.38 14.41
C ASP A 42 -4.13 -10.77 14.54
N TRP A 43 -4.38 -12.08 14.67
CA TRP A 43 -5.73 -12.63 14.79
C TRP A 43 -5.96 -13.21 16.18
N LYS A 44 -7.12 -12.89 16.73
CA LYS A 44 -7.67 -13.63 17.87
C LYS A 44 -8.39 -14.86 17.33
N ILE A 45 -8.05 -16.00 17.90
CA ILE A 45 -8.65 -17.28 17.58
C ILE A 45 -9.34 -17.89 18.79
N ASP A 46 -10.27 -18.81 18.55
CA ASP A 46 -10.85 -19.64 19.60
C ASP A 46 -9.94 -20.84 19.95
N CYS A 47 -10.39 -21.69 20.89
CA CYS A 47 -9.63 -22.87 21.29
C CYS A 47 -9.52 -23.96 20.21
N ASN A 48 -10.24 -23.81 19.09
CA ASN A 48 -10.19 -24.72 17.95
C ASN A 48 -9.31 -24.18 16.81
N GLY A 49 -8.73 -22.98 16.97
CA GLY A 49 -7.96 -22.32 15.92
C GLY A 49 -8.80 -21.54 14.89
N THR A 50 -10.08 -21.29 15.17
CA THR A 50 -10.97 -20.55 14.27
C THR A 50 -10.81 -19.05 14.45
N PHE A 51 -10.73 -18.31 13.36
CA PHE A 51 -10.68 -16.84 13.36
C PHE A 51 -11.93 -16.23 14.05
N LEU A 52 -11.69 -15.29 14.96
CA LEU A 52 -12.75 -14.51 15.61
C LEU A 52 -12.71 -13.05 15.18
N GLU A 53 -11.57 -12.39 15.38
CA GLU A 53 -11.40 -10.97 15.03
C GLU A 53 -9.93 -10.64 14.76
N ALA A 54 -9.72 -9.62 13.94
CA ALA A 54 -8.42 -9.00 13.78
C ALA A 54 -8.15 -8.00 14.91
N LEU A 55 -6.93 -8.00 15.44
CA LEU A 55 -6.55 -7.15 16.58
C LEU A 55 -5.90 -5.83 16.15
N ASN A 56 -5.49 -5.72 14.90
CA ASN A 56 -4.88 -4.55 14.29
C ASN A 56 -5.22 -4.49 12.80
N GLU A 57 -5.02 -3.33 12.18
CA GLU A 57 -5.22 -3.19 10.73
C GLU A 57 -3.99 -3.64 9.94
N CYS A 58 -2.79 -3.45 10.48
CA CYS A 58 -1.52 -3.85 9.88
C CYS A 58 -0.43 -3.95 10.97
N VAL A 59 0.29 -5.08 10.99
CA VAL A 59 1.53 -5.26 11.79
C VAL A 59 2.74 -4.84 10.95
N GLU A 60 2.83 -5.39 9.73
CA GLU A 60 3.92 -5.17 8.79
C GLU A 60 3.38 -5.29 7.36
N VAL A 61 3.95 -4.52 6.44
CA VAL A 61 3.69 -4.64 5.00
C VAL A 61 4.74 -5.58 4.40
N THR A 62 4.31 -6.76 3.95
CA THR A 62 5.19 -7.76 3.32
C THR A 62 5.36 -7.53 1.82
N HIS A 63 4.42 -6.82 1.20
CA HIS A 63 4.50 -6.36 -0.18
C HIS A 63 3.91 -4.95 -0.30
N TYR A 64 4.78 -3.98 -0.60
CA TYR A 64 4.34 -2.62 -0.91
C TYR A 64 3.88 -2.57 -2.37
N PRO A 65 2.87 -1.74 -2.69
CA PRO A 65 2.48 -1.48 -4.06
C PRO A 65 3.67 -1.08 -4.95
N ASP A 66 3.80 -1.72 -6.10
CA ASP A 66 4.81 -1.43 -7.11
C ASP A 66 4.21 -1.20 -8.51
N GLU A 67 5.05 -0.87 -9.49
CA GLU A 67 4.61 -0.55 -10.86
C GLU A 67 4.23 -1.78 -11.70
N MET A 68 4.55 -2.99 -11.22
CA MET A 68 4.11 -4.25 -11.82
C MET A 68 2.77 -4.72 -11.25
N ASP A 69 2.34 -4.18 -10.11
CA ASP A 69 1.00 -4.38 -9.59
C ASP A 69 -0.07 -3.73 -10.47
N ILE A 70 -1.29 -4.28 -10.40
CA ILE A 70 -2.46 -3.71 -11.05
C ILE A 70 -2.98 -2.53 -10.23
N TRP A 71 -3.02 -1.37 -10.86
CA TRP A 71 -3.57 -0.14 -10.31
C TRP A 71 -4.91 0.12 -10.98
N SER A 72 -5.92 0.47 -10.18
CA SER A 72 -7.26 0.82 -10.66
C SER A 72 -7.50 2.32 -10.46
N CYS A 73 -7.93 3.02 -11.51
CA CYS A 73 -8.22 4.45 -11.39
C CYS A 73 -9.48 4.68 -10.56
N SER A 74 -9.36 5.42 -9.46
CA SER A 74 -10.49 5.71 -8.54
C SER A 74 -11.57 6.64 -9.10
N ASN A 75 -11.50 7.00 -10.39
CA ASN A 75 -12.45 7.93 -11.03
C ASN A 75 -13.17 7.33 -12.25
N CYS A 76 -12.53 6.42 -12.99
CA CYS A 76 -13.13 5.85 -14.21
C CYS A 76 -12.97 4.33 -14.31
N ASP A 77 -12.56 3.68 -13.22
CA ASP A 77 -12.43 2.21 -13.09
C ASP A 77 -11.50 1.54 -14.11
N PHE A 78 -10.66 2.33 -14.81
CA PHE A 78 -9.65 1.78 -15.71
C PHE A 78 -8.52 1.15 -14.88
N SER A 79 -8.25 -0.13 -15.13
CA SER A 79 -7.20 -0.89 -14.44
C SER A 79 -6.11 -1.35 -15.41
N ALA A 80 -4.85 -1.17 -15.02
CA ALA A 80 -3.68 -1.64 -15.76
C ALA A 80 -2.48 -1.78 -14.81
N GLU A 81 -1.35 -2.33 -15.28
CA GLU A 81 -0.09 -2.28 -14.52
C GLU A 81 0.30 -0.84 -14.21
N GLY A 82 0.80 -0.56 -12.99
CA GLY A 82 1.16 0.77 -12.51
C GLY A 82 2.09 1.54 -13.47
N LYS A 83 3.02 0.86 -14.15
CA LYS A 83 3.90 1.45 -15.17
C LYS A 83 3.14 2.12 -16.32
N SER A 84 1.93 1.68 -16.63
CA SER A 84 1.08 2.24 -17.69
C SER A 84 0.53 3.63 -17.33
N PHE A 85 0.57 3.99 -16.05
CA PHE A 85 0.16 5.29 -15.54
C PHE A 85 1.31 6.28 -15.51
N LEU A 86 2.55 5.86 -15.79
CA LEU A 86 3.73 6.70 -15.71
C LEU A 86 3.70 7.81 -16.77
N VAL A 87 3.93 9.05 -16.34
CA VAL A 87 4.06 10.22 -17.21
C VAL A 87 5.54 10.46 -17.48
N ASN A 88 5.99 10.18 -18.70
CA ASN A 88 7.33 10.53 -19.15
C ASN A 88 7.48 12.05 -19.24
N THR A 89 8.14 12.68 -18.26
CA THR A 89 8.55 14.08 -18.35
C THR A 89 9.85 14.18 -19.17
N HIS A 90 9.77 13.94 -20.47
CA HIS A 90 10.79 14.42 -21.40
C HIS A 90 10.31 15.77 -21.94
N SER A 91 10.85 16.85 -21.38
CA SER A 91 10.76 18.21 -21.93
C SER A 91 12.16 18.68 -22.25
#